data_AF-A0A1Y0FTR7-F1
#
_entry.id   AF-A0A1Y0FTR7-F1
#
_cell.length_a   1.000
_cell.length_b   1.000
_cell.length_c   1.000
_cell.angle_alpha   90.00
_cell.angle_beta   90.00
_cell.angle_gamma   90.00
#
_symmetry.space_group_name_H-M   'P 1'
#
loop_
_entity.id
_entity.type
_entity.pdbx_description
1 polymer ?
#
loop_
_entity_poly.entity_id
_entity_poly.type
_entity_poly.pdbx_seq_one_letter_code
_entity_poly.pdbx_strand_id
1 'polypeptide(L)'
;MAKIQEPILFSSYFGVDPQVLDEHGLIDPFLNVDTQLFIDPVLLEKSSNEIISNDALETFKDHFSKFIRLLIISKKEGDPAWKGAQKLLDLREPPENGLGFGGSDRSGSSRPEEIRDQIIRTVKEIIELGSKDPEMISLMGFFEEGVGPDTISDFTTRVIMEQLIEITQRFCETANIPMFDFDYEHKLPKYEIDTKSSFIVLIPKDIVRDLPIANDWSDISRAVMENKSLRERVSVFLGGITEPTVKEKKEALRSAALESANSFAEFLEAIKSSATGYDPNLDALGYYALKRIFSEELDNFRLKQKYEVEANPVNLKQFVLETLEQFKHHVENGNLWEELWVDGKPKKERAAQLIYYAMADCFCKANDIDISPEANMGGGPIDFKFSKGYCARVLVEMKRSSGKVVSGYKKQLEIYKNASKTEFGIYVVIDYGDNKSSFKIIRDARAELISAGEPASDILVIDATPKDSASKRKYVTETIPLNFGDE
;
A
#
# COMPACT_ATOMS: atom_id res chain seq x y z
N MET A 1 2.68 -18.01 11.83
CA MET A 1 3.40 -16.73 11.70
C MET A 1 4.26 -16.90 10.47
N ALA A 2 3.85 -16.23 9.39
CA ALA A 2 4.37 -16.46 8.06
C ALA A 2 5.87 -16.13 8.01
N LYS A 3 6.67 -17.02 7.41
CA LYS A 3 8.07 -16.74 7.08
C LYS A 3 8.07 -15.67 5.99
N ILE A 4 8.62 -14.49 6.27
CA ILE A 4 8.85 -13.46 5.25
C ILE A 4 9.83 -14.06 4.22
N GLN A 5 9.36 -14.27 2.99
CA GLN A 5 10.17 -14.75 1.86
C GLN A 5 10.79 -13.55 1.12
N GLU A 6 11.95 -13.74 0.49
CA GLU A 6 12.60 -12.70 -0.33
C GLU A 6 11.71 -12.31 -1.51
N PRO A 7 11.24 -11.06 -1.65
CA PRO A 7 10.31 -10.70 -2.72
C PRO A 7 10.97 -10.88 -4.09
N ILE A 8 10.35 -11.67 -4.97
CA ILE A 8 10.85 -11.97 -6.31
C ILE A 8 9.96 -11.30 -7.34
N LEU A 9 10.52 -10.39 -8.14
CA LEU A 9 9.80 -9.78 -9.28
C LEU A 9 9.61 -10.78 -10.41
N PHE A 10 8.50 -10.65 -11.13
CA PHE A 10 8.22 -11.41 -12.34
C PHE A 10 9.36 -11.27 -13.36
N SER A 11 9.79 -10.03 -13.64
CA SER A 11 10.88 -9.73 -14.57
C SER A 11 12.17 -10.48 -14.19
N SER A 12 12.56 -10.41 -12.92
CA SER A 12 13.74 -11.09 -12.39
C SER A 12 13.63 -12.62 -12.47
N TYR A 13 12.45 -13.19 -12.21
CA TYR A 13 12.26 -14.64 -12.23
C TYR A 13 12.30 -15.21 -13.66
N PHE A 14 11.64 -14.53 -14.60
CA PHE A 14 11.54 -14.97 -15.99
C PHE A 14 12.69 -14.45 -16.88
N GLY A 15 13.62 -13.67 -16.32
CA GLY A 15 14.77 -13.13 -17.05
C GLY A 15 14.39 -12.10 -18.12
N VAL A 16 13.34 -11.32 -17.86
CA VAL A 16 12.86 -10.25 -18.75
C VAL A 16 13.35 -8.91 -18.24
N ASP A 17 13.81 -8.05 -19.15
CA ASP A 17 14.14 -6.66 -18.80
C ASP A 17 12.87 -5.94 -18.30
N PRO A 18 12.87 -5.37 -17.09
CA PRO A 18 11.70 -4.67 -16.55
C PRO A 18 11.16 -3.55 -17.46
N GLN A 19 12.00 -2.97 -18.32
CA GLN A 19 11.57 -1.97 -19.30
C GLN A 19 10.61 -2.55 -20.34
N VAL A 20 10.71 -3.84 -20.68
CA VAL A 20 9.80 -4.49 -21.64
C VAL A 20 8.37 -4.57 -21.11
N LEU A 21 8.19 -4.84 -19.82
CA LEU A 21 6.87 -4.78 -19.16
C LEU A 21 6.32 -3.34 -19.19
N ASP A 22 7.17 -2.37 -18.90
CA ASP A 22 6.81 -0.96 -18.88
C ASP A 22 6.36 -0.47 -20.28
N GLU A 23 7.04 -0.91 -21.35
CA GLU A 23 6.68 -0.62 -22.75
C GLU A 23 5.35 -1.24 -23.17
N HIS A 24 4.97 -2.39 -22.58
CA HIS A 24 3.66 -3.02 -22.78
C HIS A 24 2.58 -2.49 -21.84
N GLY A 25 2.92 -1.52 -20.98
CA GLY A 25 1.99 -0.94 -20.01
C GLY A 25 1.58 -1.93 -18.90
N LEU A 26 2.40 -2.94 -18.60
CA LEU A 26 2.10 -4.00 -17.63
C LEU A 26 2.85 -3.79 -16.31
N ILE A 27 2.20 -4.14 -15.20
CA ILE A 27 2.83 -4.17 -13.88
C ILE A 27 3.90 -5.27 -13.87
N ASP A 28 4.98 -5.06 -13.12
CA ASP A 28 5.98 -6.09 -12.80
C ASP A 28 5.68 -6.62 -11.38
N PRO A 29 4.80 -7.62 -11.23
CA PRO A 29 4.33 -8.04 -9.91
C PRO A 29 5.39 -8.82 -9.15
N PHE A 30 5.29 -8.79 -7.82
CA PHE A 30 5.98 -9.76 -6.98
C PHE A 30 5.28 -11.13 -7.05
N LEU A 31 6.06 -12.21 -7.11
CA LEU A 31 5.54 -13.58 -7.27
C LEU A 31 5.19 -14.26 -5.93
N ASN A 32 5.77 -13.79 -4.83
CA ASN A 32 5.67 -14.43 -3.51
C ASN A 32 5.19 -13.52 -2.39
N VAL A 33 4.91 -12.25 -2.70
CA VAL A 33 4.20 -11.30 -1.84
C VAL A 33 3.21 -10.53 -2.69
N ASP A 34 2.08 -10.13 -2.12
CA ASP A 34 1.08 -9.39 -2.89
C ASP A 34 1.50 -7.93 -3.05
N THR A 35 1.25 -7.40 -4.24
CA THR A 35 1.43 -5.97 -4.52
C THR A 35 0.17 -5.24 -4.04
N GLN A 36 0.32 -4.21 -3.19
CA GLN A 36 -0.79 -3.40 -2.67
C GLN A 36 -1.34 -2.42 -3.72
N LEU A 37 -1.72 -2.97 -4.86
CA LEU A 37 -2.41 -2.31 -5.96
C LEU A 37 -3.73 -3.05 -6.19
N PHE A 38 -4.75 -2.32 -6.61
CA PHE A 38 -6.10 -2.82 -6.75
C PHE A 38 -6.66 -2.43 -8.10
N ILE A 39 -7.26 -3.38 -8.82
CA ILE A 39 -8.00 -3.09 -10.05
C ILE A 39 -9.24 -2.28 -9.69
N ASP A 40 -9.46 -1.16 -10.39
CA ASP A 40 -10.67 -0.36 -10.26
C ASP A 40 -11.51 -0.44 -11.55
N PRO A 41 -12.77 -0.92 -11.49
CA PRO A 41 -13.62 -1.02 -12.67
C PRO A 41 -13.83 0.30 -13.42
N VAL A 42 -13.78 1.44 -12.72
CA VAL A 42 -13.94 2.76 -13.34
C VAL A 42 -12.78 3.09 -14.29
N LEU A 43 -11.63 2.41 -14.13
CA LEU A 43 -10.48 2.60 -15.00
C LEU A 43 -10.53 1.74 -16.27
N LEU A 44 -11.42 0.74 -16.36
CA LEU A 44 -11.53 -0.11 -17.54
C LEU A 44 -11.81 0.74 -18.79
N GLU A 45 -12.75 1.68 -18.72
CA GLU A 45 -13.07 2.59 -19.84
C GLU A 45 -11.93 3.56 -20.21
N LYS A 46 -10.98 3.76 -19.29
CA LYS A 46 -9.84 4.68 -19.47
C LYS A 46 -8.56 3.98 -19.86
N SER A 47 -8.55 2.65 -19.91
CA SER A 47 -7.36 1.89 -20.24
C SER A 47 -6.94 2.15 -21.69
N SER A 48 -5.63 2.37 -21.86
CA SER A 48 -4.97 2.43 -23.15
C SER A 48 -4.90 1.06 -23.84
N ASN A 49 -5.11 -0.04 -23.11
CA ASN A 49 -5.17 -1.39 -23.66
C ASN A 49 -6.56 -1.67 -24.25
N GLU A 50 -6.65 -1.91 -25.55
CA GLU A 50 -7.92 -2.11 -26.27
C GLU A 50 -8.70 -3.36 -25.80
N ILE A 51 -8.03 -4.42 -25.35
CA ILE A 51 -8.69 -5.60 -24.78
C ILE A 51 -9.43 -5.20 -23.50
N ILE A 52 -8.86 -4.27 -22.73
CA ILE A 52 -9.48 -3.80 -21.50
C ILE A 52 -10.61 -2.80 -21.78
N SER A 53 -10.32 -1.74 -22.53
CA SER A 53 -11.29 -0.66 -22.74
C SER A 53 -12.48 -1.03 -23.62
N ASN A 54 -12.38 -2.13 -24.38
CA ASN A 54 -13.50 -2.70 -25.14
C ASN A 54 -14.00 -4.00 -24.50
N ASP A 55 -13.25 -5.09 -24.62
CA ASP A 55 -13.76 -6.44 -24.35
C ASP A 55 -13.99 -6.70 -22.85
N ALA A 56 -13.05 -6.28 -22.00
CA ALA A 56 -13.18 -6.42 -20.55
C ALA A 56 -14.28 -5.51 -20.00
N LEU A 57 -14.38 -4.28 -20.51
CA LEU A 57 -15.45 -3.34 -20.15
C LEU A 57 -16.83 -3.88 -20.52
N GLU A 58 -16.99 -4.44 -21.73
CA GLU A 58 -18.23 -5.07 -22.18
C GLU A 58 -18.56 -6.30 -21.32
N THR A 59 -17.59 -7.18 -21.09
CA THR A 59 -17.73 -8.37 -20.23
C THR A 59 -18.19 -7.99 -18.82
N PHE A 60 -17.58 -6.95 -18.26
CA PHE A 60 -17.95 -6.43 -16.94
C PHE A 60 -19.38 -5.88 -16.91
N LYS A 61 -19.74 -5.03 -17.88
CA LYS A 61 -21.09 -4.46 -18.00
C LYS A 61 -22.15 -5.54 -18.19
N ASP A 62 -21.86 -6.57 -18.98
CA ASP A 62 -22.77 -7.69 -19.22
C ASP A 62 -22.96 -8.58 -18.00
N HIS A 63 -21.88 -8.89 -17.29
CA HIS A 63 -21.93 -9.65 -16.05
C HIS A 63 -22.81 -8.94 -15.01
N PHE A 64 -22.59 -7.64 -14.82
CA PHE A 64 -23.38 -6.85 -13.89
C PHE A 64 -24.83 -6.64 -14.33
N SER A 65 -25.07 -6.50 -15.63
CA SER A 65 -26.44 -6.39 -16.14
C SER A 65 -27.26 -7.65 -15.83
N LYS A 66 -26.63 -8.83 -15.90
CA LYS A 66 -27.26 -10.10 -15.47
C LYS A 66 -27.55 -10.10 -13.96
N PHE A 67 -26.60 -9.63 -13.15
CA PHE A 67 -26.77 -9.47 -11.70
C PHE A 67 -27.91 -8.52 -11.34
N ILE A 68 -27.95 -7.32 -11.91
CA ILE A 68 -29.01 -6.32 -11.72
C ILE A 68 -30.36 -6.89 -12.13
N ARG A 69 -30.44 -7.60 -13.28
CA ARG A 69 -31.68 -8.21 -13.75
C ARG A 69 -32.26 -9.22 -12.74
N LEU A 70 -31.40 -10.02 -12.10
CA LEU A 70 -31.84 -10.94 -11.05
C LEU A 70 -32.37 -10.19 -9.83
N LEU A 71 -31.73 -9.09 -9.43
CA LEU A 71 -32.21 -8.28 -8.31
C LEU A 71 -33.52 -7.54 -8.62
N ILE A 72 -33.75 -7.13 -9.87
CA ILE A 72 -35.04 -6.57 -10.29
C ILE A 72 -36.17 -7.62 -10.16
N ILE A 73 -35.90 -8.88 -10.53
CA ILE A 73 -36.87 -9.97 -10.45
C ILE A 73 -37.12 -10.41 -9.01
N SER A 74 -36.10 -10.34 -8.16
CA SER A 74 -36.16 -10.71 -6.75
C SER A 74 -37.22 -9.89 -6.00
N LYS A 75 -38.11 -10.61 -5.31
CA LYS A 75 -39.20 -10.03 -4.49
C LYS A 75 -38.90 -10.09 -3.00
N LYS A 76 -37.99 -10.98 -2.58
CA LYS A 76 -37.60 -11.14 -1.18
C LYS A 76 -36.19 -11.70 -1.07
N GLU A 77 -35.51 -11.36 0.02
CA GLU A 77 -34.21 -11.96 0.34
C GLU A 77 -34.32 -13.49 0.39
N GLY A 78 -33.33 -14.16 -0.22
CA GLY A 78 -33.24 -15.62 -0.27
C GLY A 78 -34.17 -16.32 -1.28
N ASP A 79 -34.95 -15.60 -2.09
CA ASP A 79 -35.66 -16.20 -3.22
C ASP A 79 -34.70 -16.72 -4.32
N PRO A 80 -35.18 -17.51 -5.31
CA PRO A 80 -34.30 -18.05 -6.35
C PRO A 80 -33.52 -16.99 -7.14
N ALA A 81 -34.10 -15.79 -7.35
CA ALA A 81 -33.44 -14.72 -8.08
C ALA A 81 -32.36 -14.05 -7.20
N TRP A 82 -32.64 -13.82 -5.93
CA TRP A 82 -31.65 -13.37 -4.93
C TRP A 82 -30.46 -14.34 -4.84
N LYS A 83 -30.74 -15.64 -4.72
CA LYS A 83 -29.70 -16.68 -4.70
C LYS A 83 -28.91 -16.75 -6.00
N GLY A 84 -29.56 -16.47 -7.13
CA GLY A 84 -28.88 -16.32 -8.42
C GLY A 84 -27.93 -15.14 -8.42
N ALA A 85 -28.36 -13.99 -7.90
CA ALA A 85 -27.52 -12.80 -7.77
C ALA A 85 -26.32 -13.03 -6.83
N GLN A 86 -26.53 -13.71 -5.70
CA GLN A 86 -25.46 -14.13 -4.79
C GLN A 86 -24.40 -15.00 -5.48
N LYS A 87 -24.78 -15.83 -6.45
CA LYS A 87 -23.83 -16.66 -7.21
C LYS A 87 -23.02 -15.85 -8.24
N LEU A 88 -23.61 -14.78 -8.79
CA LEU A 88 -22.91 -13.89 -9.71
C LEU A 88 -21.96 -12.93 -8.99
N LEU A 89 -22.21 -12.63 -7.71
CA LEU A 89 -21.33 -11.82 -6.86
C LEU A 89 -20.31 -12.72 -6.14
N ASP A 90 -19.35 -13.24 -6.90
CA ASP A 90 -18.28 -14.09 -6.40
C ASP A 90 -17.10 -13.28 -5.86
N LEU A 91 -16.96 -13.23 -4.53
CA LEU A 91 -15.94 -12.46 -3.81
C LEU A 91 -14.79 -13.33 -3.29
N ARG A 92 -14.55 -14.47 -3.93
CA ARG A 92 -13.37 -15.28 -3.64
C ARG A 92 -12.12 -14.57 -4.19
N GLU A 93 -10.98 -14.70 -3.54
CA GLU A 93 -9.73 -14.13 -4.04
C GLU A 93 -9.25 -14.91 -5.29
N PRO A 94 -8.80 -14.26 -6.37
CA PRO A 94 -8.13 -14.90 -7.50
C PRO A 94 -6.60 -14.94 -7.26
N PRO A 95 -6.02 -16.07 -6.83
CA PRO A 95 -4.61 -16.11 -6.39
C PRO A 95 -3.59 -15.86 -7.51
N GLU A 96 -4.03 -15.85 -8.76
CA GLU A 96 -3.17 -15.68 -9.94
C GLU A 96 -2.78 -14.22 -10.20
N ASN A 97 -3.46 -13.22 -9.61
CA ASN A 97 -3.25 -11.81 -9.97
C ASN A 97 -2.09 -11.13 -9.20
N GLY A 98 -1.61 -11.74 -8.11
CA GLY A 98 -0.51 -11.20 -7.29
C GLY A 98 -0.79 -9.82 -6.67
N LEU A 99 -2.06 -9.44 -6.57
CA LEU A 99 -2.53 -8.18 -6.01
C LEU A 99 -3.23 -8.41 -4.67
N GLY A 100 -3.14 -7.42 -3.78
CA GLY A 100 -3.91 -7.42 -2.53
C GLY A 100 -3.09 -7.06 -1.30
N PHE A 101 -3.63 -7.41 -0.13
CA PHE A 101 -3.01 -7.15 1.17
C PHE A 101 -2.29 -8.38 1.77
N GLY A 102 -2.14 -9.48 1.04
CA GLY A 102 -1.61 -10.73 1.57
C GLY A 102 -0.10 -10.71 1.85
N GLY A 103 0.26 -11.13 3.06
CA GLY A 103 1.61 -11.63 3.37
C GLY A 103 1.67 -13.15 3.21
N SER A 104 2.85 -13.68 2.88
CA SER A 104 3.34 -15.06 2.58
C SER A 104 2.56 -16.37 2.92
N ASP A 105 1.41 -16.34 3.59
CA ASP A 105 0.53 -17.48 3.84
C ASP A 105 -0.73 -17.41 2.95
N ARG A 106 -0.61 -17.87 1.70
CA ARG A 106 -1.77 -18.15 0.83
C ARG A 106 -2.65 -19.25 1.42
N SER A 107 -3.77 -18.86 2.02
CA SER A 107 -5.01 -19.64 2.01
C SER A 107 -6.16 -18.66 1.81
N GLY A 108 -6.67 -18.60 0.58
CA GLY A 108 -7.68 -17.64 0.15
C GLY A 108 -8.86 -17.59 1.12
N SER A 109 -8.98 -16.48 1.84
CA SER A 109 -10.13 -16.23 2.68
C SER A 109 -11.24 -15.72 1.78
N SER A 110 -12.23 -16.56 1.50
CA SER A 110 -13.49 -16.07 0.95
C SER A 110 -14.02 -14.99 1.89
N ARG A 111 -14.41 -13.82 1.36
CA ARG A 111 -15.03 -12.78 2.18
C ARG A 111 -16.22 -13.37 2.93
N PRO A 112 -16.49 -12.92 4.17
CA PRO A 112 -17.67 -13.35 4.91
C PRO A 112 -18.94 -13.21 4.05
N GLU A 113 -19.81 -14.22 4.12
CA GLU A 113 -21.08 -14.23 3.39
C GLU A 113 -21.93 -12.98 3.67
N GLU A 114 -21.78 -12.41 4.87
CA GLU A 114 -22.43 -11.18 5.30
C GLU A 114 -22.03 -9.94 4.48
N ILE A 115 -20.76 -9.83 4.05
CA ILE A 115 -20.31 -8.71 3.18
C ILE A 115 -20.99 -8.80 1.82
N ARG A 116 -21.09 -10.01 1.28
CA ARG A 116 -21.78 -10.26 0.01
C ARG A 116 -23.26 -9.85 0.10
N ASP A 117 -23.92 -10.20 1.21
CA ASP A 117 -25.33 -9.86 1.43
C ASP A 117 -25.54 -8.35 1.62
N GLN A 118 -24.62 -7.66 2.29
CA GLN A 118 -24.62 -6.20 2.40
C GLN A 118 -24.55 -5.51 1.04
N ILE A 119 -23.60 -5.93 0.18
CA ILE A 119 -23.49 -5.41 -1.19
C ILE A 119 -24.81 -5.61 -1.95
N ILE A 120 -25.40 -6.81 -1.87
CA ILE A 120 -26.63 -7.12 -2.59
C ILE A 120 -27.80 -6.26 -2.11
N ARG A 121 -27.93 -6.05 -0.79
CA ARG A 121 -28.96 -5.18 -0.21
C ARG A 121 -28.82 -3.74 -0.70
N THR A 122 -27.60 -3.20 -0.70
CA THR A 122 -27.35 -1.83 -1.15
C THR A 122 -27.55 -1.67 -2.64
N VAL A 123 -27.16 -2.65 -3.46
CA VAL A 123 -27.52 -2.62 -4.88
C VAL A 123 -29.02 -2.70 -5.08
N LYS A 124 -29.75 -3.52 -4.30
CA LYS A 124 -31.22 -3.58 -4.36
C LYS A 124 -31.86 -2.23 -4.01
N GLU A 125 -31.36 -1.54 -2.98
CA GLU A 125 -31.76 -0.17 -2.63
C GLU A 125 -31.54 0.80 -3.80
N ILE A 126 -30.35 0.79 -4.41
CA ILE A 126 -30.02 1.64 -5.57
C ILE A 126 -30.92 1.35 -6.79
N ILE A 127 -31.25 0.07 -7.02
CA ILE A 127 -32.18 -0.33 -8.08
C ILE A 127 -33.59 0.18 -7.80
N GLU A 128 -34.06 0.11 -6.56
CA GLU A 128 -35.38 0.61 -6.13
C GLU A 128 -35.49 2.13 -6.21
N LEU A 129 -34.38 2.85 -5.99
CA LEU A 129 -34.28 4.29 -6.25
C LEU A 129 -34.42 4.65 -7.73
N GLY A 130 -34.20 3.69 -8.63
CA GLY A 130 -34.37 3.82 -10.09
C GLY A 130 -33.07 3.82 -10.89
N SER A 131 -31.91 3.63 -10.25
CA SER A 131 -30.63 3.49 -10.95
C SER A 131 -30.43 2.06 -11.43
N LYS A 132 -29.85 1.91 -12.63
CA LYS A 132 -29.54 0.60 -13.23
C LYS A 132 -28.12 0.56 -13.80
N ASP A 133 -27.29 1.53 -13.42
CA ASP A 133 -25.92 1.63 -13.93
C ASP A 133 -25.05 0.48 -13.39
N PRO A 134 -24.55 -0.43 -14.23
CA PRO A 134 -23.66 -1.52 -13.82
C PRO A 134 -22.44 -1.08 -12.98
N GLU A 135 -21.95 0.14 -13.21
CA GLU A 135 -20.74 0.67 -12.58
C GLU A 135 -20.97 1.13 -11.13
N MET A 136 -22.22 1.07 -10.63
CA MET A 136 -22.54 1.33 -9.23
C MET A 136 -21.76 0.44 -8.24
N ILE A 137 -21.31 -0.74 -8.67
CA ILE A 137 -20.53 -1.64 -7.82
C ILE A 137 -19.22 -1.01 -7.35
N SER A 138 -18.61 -0.16 -8.17
CA SER A 138 -17.35 0.50 -7.83
C SER A 138 -17.50 1.39 -6.60
N LEU A 139 -18.73 1.80 -6.26
CA LEU A 139 -19.06 2.62 -5.09
C LEU A 139 -19.34 1.80 -3.83
N MET A 140 -19.34 0.46 -3.88
CA MET A 140 -19.71 -0.34 -2.69
C MET A 140 -18.74 -0.16 -1.53
N GLY A 141 -17.45 0.08 -1.79
CA GLY A 141 -16.50 0.42 -0.71
C GLY A 141 -16.80 1.76 -0.02
N PHE A 142 -17.46 2.67 -0.73
CA PHE A 142 -17.97 3.89 -0.15
C PHE A 142 -19.23 3.63 0.69
N PHE A 143 -20.14 2.79 0.22
CA PHE A 143 -21.42 2.60 0.89
C PHE A 143 -21.36 1.62 2.08
N GLU A 144 -20.63 0.52 1.96
CA GLU A 144 -20.65 -0.58 2.93
C GLU A 144 -19.37 -0.62 3.79
N GLU A 145 -19.55 -0.72 5.11
CA GLU A 145 -18.43 -0.99 6.01
C GLU A 145 -17.90 -2.42 5.79
N GLY A 146 -16.58 -2.58 5.67
CA GLY A 146 -15.95 -3.87 5.41
C GLY A 146 -15.81 -4.25 3.93
N VAL A 147 -16.41 -3.48 3.01
CA VAL A 147 -16.09 -3.58 1.58
C VAL A 147 -14.84 -2.73 1.31
N GLY A 148 -13.69 -3.39 1.21
CA GLY A 148 -12.43 -2.72 0.93
C GLY A 148 -12.08 -2.67 -0.57
N PRO A 149 -10.97 -1.98 -0.91
CA PRO A 149 -10.34 -2.00 -2.22
C PRO A 149 -10.20 -3.41 -2.83
N ASP A 150 -9.74 -4.31 -1.98
CA ASP A 150 -9.44 -5.70 -2.27
C ASP A 150 -10.68 -6.46 -2.74
N THR A 151 -11.82 -6.26 -2.07
CA THR A 151 -13.10 -6.89 -2.47
C THR A 151 -13.53 -6.52 -3.88
N ILE A 152 -13.39 -5.24 -4.26
CA ILE A 152 -13.77 -4.76 -5.59
C ILE A 152 -12.75 -5.22 -6.63
N SER A 153 -11.46 -5.19 -6.30
CA SER A 153 -10.38 -5.68 -7.15
C SER A 153 -10.51 -7.16 -7.45
N ASP A 154 -10.71 -7.99 -6.43
CA ASP A 154 -10.90 -9.45 -6.53
C ASP A 154 -12.07 -9.78 -7.45
N PHE A 155 -13.20 -9.12 -7.18
CA PHE A 155 -14.42 -9.30 -7.96
C PHE A 155 -14.20 -8.91 -9.42
N THR A 156 -13.57 -7.75 -9.66
CA THR A 156 -13.30 -7.25 -11.02
C THR A 156 -12.40 -8.21 -11.77
N THR A 157 -11.29 -8.63 -11.13
CA THR A 157 -10.33 -9.59 -11.67
C THR A 157 -11.03 -10.87 -12.13
N ARG A 158 -11.96 -11.42 -11.34
CA ARG A 158 -12.71 -12.63 -11.72
C ARG A 158 -13.57 -12.43 -12.96
N VAL A 159 -14.24 -11.29 -13.06
CA VAL A 159 -15.14 -11.00 -14.17
C VAL A 159 -14.37 -10.82 -15.48
N ILE A 160 -13.18 -10.22 -15.42
CA ILE A 160 -12.36 -9.93 -16.61
C ILE A 160 -11.18 -10.90 -16.79
N MET A 161 -11.21 -12.06 -16.11
CA MET A 161 -10.08 -13.00 -16.07
C MET A 161 -9.66 -13.46 -17.46
N GLU A 162 -10.63 -13.74 -18.34
CA GLU A 162 -10.40 -14.12 -19.73
C GLU A 162 -9.54 -13.10 -20.48
N GLN A 163 -9.83 -11.81 -20.31
CA GLN A 163 -9.07 -10.73 -20.94
C GLN A 163 -7.68 -10.57 -20.33
N LEU A 164 -7.53 -10.77 -19.01
CA LEU A 164 -6.23 -10.75 -18.36
C LEU A 164 -5.34 -11.93 -18.80
N ILE A 165 -5.94 -13.12 -19.00
CA ILE A 165 -5.26 -14.29 -19.56
C ILE A 165 -4.77 -13.98 -20.98
N GLU A 166 -5.62 -13.39 -21.83
CA GLU A 166 -5.25 -13.04 -23.20
C GLU A 166 -4.08 -12.04 -23.24
N ILE A 167 -4.12 -10.98 -22.43
CA ILE A 167 -3.04 -10.00 -22.29
C ILE A 167 -1.74 -10.69 -21.87
N THR A 168 -1.82 -11.58 -20.88
CA THR A 168 -0.68 -12.34 -20.37
C THR A 168 -0.09 -13.24 -21.44
N GLN A 169 -0.93 -13.97 -22.20
CA GLN A 169 -0.50 -14.86 -23.27
C GLN A 169 0.22 -14.08 -24.38
N ARG A 170 -0.35 -12.97 -24.84
CA ARG A 170 0.27 -12.12 -25.88
C ARG A 170 1.64 -11.60 -25.44
N PHE A 171 1.77 -11.19 -24.19
CA PHE A 171 3.06 -10.74 -23.63
C PHE A 171 4.05 -11.90 -23.54
N CYS A 172 3.66 -13.03 -22.98
CA CYS A 172 4.53 -14.19 -22.81
C CYS A 172 5.02 -14.77 -24.15
N GLU A 173 4.17 -14.79 -25.18
CA GLU A 173 4.56 -15.17 -26.54
C GLU A 173 5.64 -14.24 -27.11
N THR A 174 5.47 -12.93 -26.92
CA THR A 174 6.42 -11.92 -27.41
C THR A 174 7.75 -11.98 -26.66
N ALA A 175 7.71 -12.22 -25.34
CA ALA A 175 8.87 -12.31 -24.47
C ALA A 175 9.52 -13.72 -24.44
N ASN A 176 9.00 -14.69 -25.22
CA ASN A 176 9.43 -16.10 -25.19
C ASN A 176 9.40 -16.74 -23.78
N ILE A 177 8.41 -16.37 -22.96
CA ILE A 177 8.18 -16.98 -21.64
C ILE A 177 7.38 -18.28 -21.83
N PRO A 178 7.83 -19.41 -21.26
CA PRO A 178 7.09 -20.67 -21.34
C PRO A 178 5.76 -20.60 -20.59
N MET A 179 4.70 -21.08 -21.25
CA MET A 179 3.35 -21.17 -20.69
C MET A 179 2.90 -22.63 -20.56
N PHE A 180 2.12 -22.89 -19.52
CA PHE A 180 1.63 -24.22 -19.16
C PHE A 180 0.10 -24.21 -19.03
N ASP A 181 -0.53 -25.37 -19.17
CA ASP A 181 -1.98 -25.52 -19.05
C ASP A 181 -2.44 -25.08 -17.65
N PHE A 182 -3.22 -24.00 -17.60
CA PHE A 182 -3.83 -23.45 -16.38
C PHE A 182 -5.16 -24.15 -16.10
N ASP A 183 -5.96 -24.30 -17.16
CA ASP A 183 -7.18 -25.09 -17.20
C ASP A 183 -7.27 -25.84 -18.56
N TYR A 184 -8.46 -26.29 -18.96
CA TYR A 184 -8.65 -27.02 -20.22
C TYR A 184 -8.59 -26.14 -21.47
N GLU A 185 -8.71 -24.83 -21.33
CA GLU A 185 -8.85 -23.86 -22.42
C GLU A 185 -7.68 -22.87 -22.47
N HIS A 186 -7.04 -22.61 -21.33
CA HIS A 186 -6.08 -21.53 -21.14
C HIS A 186 -4.69 -22.01 -20.72
N LYS A 187 -3.68 -21.26 -21.17
CA LYS A 187 -2.28 -21.39 -20.74
C LYS A 187 -1.80 -20.12 -20.06
N LEU A 188 -1.00 -20.27 -19.02
CA LEU A 188 -0.39 -19.16 -18.28
C LEU A 188 1.07 -19.43 -17.95
N PRO A 189 1.89 -18.39 -17.73
CA PRO A 189 3.22 -18.54 -17.17
C PRO A 189 3.11 -19.14 -15.76
N LYS A 190 4.04 -20.04 -15.46
CA LYS A 190 4.09 -20.78 -14.21
C LYS A 190 5.42 -20.52 -13.53
N TYR A 191 5.38 -20.31 -12.22
CA TYR A 191 6.57 -20.14 -11.40
C TYR A 191 6.59 -21.15 -10.25
N GLU A 192 7.78 -21.37 -9.69
CA GLU A 192 8.03 -22.25 -8.56
C GLU A 192 9.01 -21.57 -7.60
N ILE A 193 8.55 -21.33 -6.36
CA ILE A 193 9.30 -20.69 -5.27
C ILE A 193 9.07 -21.52 -4.00
N ASP A 194 10.14 -21.92 -3.31
CA ASP A 194 10.10 -22.68 -2.05
C ASP A 194 9.10 -23.85 -2.07
N THR A 195 9.12 -24.66 -3.14
CA THR A 195 8.24 -25.83 -3.41
C THR A 195 6.76 -25.52 -3.70
N LYS A 196 6.36 -24.24 -3.69
CA LYS A 196 5.04 -23.82 -4.15
C LYS A 196 5.11 -23.48 -5.62
N SER A 197 4.24 -24.12 -6.41
CA SER A 197 4.07 -23.78 -7.80
C SER A 197 2.73 -23.11 -8.05
N SER A 198 2.74 -22.02 -8.82
CA SER A 198 1.54 -21.21 -9.08
C SER A 198 1.61 -20.56 -10.46
N PHE A 199 0.46 -20.07 -10.92
CA PHE A 199 0.31 -19.33 -12.17
C PHE A 199 0.20 -17.84 -11.87
N ILE A 200 0.52 -17.02 -12.87
CA ILE A 200 0.37 -15.57 -12.75
C ILE A 200 -0.29 -14.98 -13.99
N VAL A 201 -1.16 -13.99 -13.77
CA VAL A 201 -1.69 -13.10 -14.80
C VAL A 201 -1.05 -11.71 -14.66
N LEU A 202 -0.70 -11.11 -15.78
CA LEU A 202 -0.19 -9.74 -15.85
C LEU A 202 -1.35 -8.75 -15.99
N ILE A 203 -1.18 -7.58 -15.38
CA ILE A 203 -2.24 -6.59 -15.24
C ILE A 203 -1.74 -5.26 -15.80
N PRO A 204 -2.53 -4.58 -16.66
CA PRO A 204 -2.20 -3.24 -17.12
C PRO A 204 -2.09 -2.23 -15.97
N LYS A 205 -1.07 -1.37 -16.04
CA LYS A 205 -0.79 -0.34 -15.02
C LYS A 205 -1.88 0.71 -14.90
N ASP A 206 -2.58 0.97 -15.99
CA ASP A 206 -3.57 2.05 -16.07
C ASP A 206 -4.94 1.69 -15.49
N ILE A 207 -5.14 0.42 -15.11
CA ILE A 207 -6.38 -0.04 -14.45
C ILE A 207 -6.23 -0.32 -12.96
N VAL A 208 -5.03 -0.15 -12.41
CA VAL A 208 -4.77 -0.31 -10.98
C VAL A 208 -4.61 1.03 -10.27
N ARG A 209 -4.69 1.00 -8.94
CA ARG A 209 -4.46 2.12 -8.02
C ARG A 209 -4.08 1.60 -6.63
N ASP A 210 -3.42 2.43 -5.83
CA ASP A 210 -3.05 2.15 -4.44
C ASP A 210 -4.29 2.06 -3.53
N LEU A 211 -5.31 2.87 -3.81
CA LEU A 211 -6.67 2.73 -3.27
C LEU A 211 -7.70 3.16 -4.35
N PRO A 212 -8.79 2.40 -4.60
CA PRO A 212 -9.94 2.86 -5.37
C PRO A 212 -10.48 4.18 -4.83
N ILE A 213 -10.90 5.10 -5.72
CA ILE A 213 -11.45 6.41 -5.29
C ILE A 213 -12.59 6.21 -4.31
N ALA A 214 -13.43 5.18 -4.49
CA ALA A 214 -14.52 4.87 -3.58
C ALA A 214 -14.08 4.59 -2.13
N ASN A 215 -12.78 4.38 -1.88
CA ASN A 215 -12.20 4.17 -0.57
C ASN A 215 -11.32 5.36 -0.09
N ASP A 216 -10.94 6.31 -0.96
CA ASP A 216 -10.30 7.56 -0.56
C ASP A 216 -11.36 8.64 -0.28
N TRP A 217 -11.68 8.79 1.00
CA TRP A 217 -12.66 9.76 1.49
C TRP A 217 -12.31 11.21 1.08
N SER A 218 -11.03 11.55 0.98
CA SER A 218 -10.60 12.91 0.65
C SER A 218 -10.83 13.22 -0.84
N ASP A 219 -10.60 12.25 -1.71
CA ASP A 219 -10.85 12.38 -3.15
C ASP A 219 -12.34 12.40 -3.47
N ILE A 220 -13.13 11.52 -2.86
CA ILE A 220 -14.60 11.55 -2.98
C ILE A 220 -15.12 12.90 -2.50
N SER A 221 -14.67 13.35 -1.32
CA SER A 221 -15.12 14.64 -0.80
C SER A 221 -14.75 15.76 -1.75
N ARG A 222 -13.56 15.76 -2.36
CA ARG A 222 -13.16 16.78 -3.33
C ARG A 222 -14.05 16.74 -4.58
N ALA A 223 -14.19 15.59 -5.23
CA ALA A 223 -15.00 15.42 -6.43
C ALA A 223 -16.46 15.82 -6.21
N VAL A 224 -17.03 15.44 -5.06
CA VAL A 224 -18.41 15.78 -4.71
C VAL A 224 -18.57 17.26 -4.36
N MET A 225 -17.56 17.88 -3.72
CA MET A 225 -17.60 19.32 -3.42
C MET A 225 -17.52 20.19 -4.68
N GLU A 226 -17.03 19.67 -5.80
CA GLU A 226 -17.08 20.37 -7.10
C GLU A 226 -18.50 20.37 -7.67
N ASN A 227 -19.30 19.33 -7.42
CA ASN A 227 -20.70 19.26 -7.82
C ASN A 227 -21.59 20.13 -6.90
N LYS A 228 -22.20 21.18 -7.48
CA LYS A 228 -23.03 22.15 -6.72
C LYS A 228 -24.25 21.50 -6.05
N SER A 229 -24.97 20.62 -6.73
CA SER A 229 -26.20 20.00 -6.18
C SER A 229 -25.87 19.09 -5.00
N LEU A 230 -24.87 18.23 -5.16
CA LEU A 230 -24.44 17.31 -4.10
C LEU A 230 -23.87 18.08 -2.91
N ARG A 231 -23.05 19.12 -3.14
CA ARG A 231 -22.51 19.98 -2.09
C ARG A 231 -23.61 20.64 -1.26
N GLU A 232 -24.65 21.17 -1.91
CA GLU A 232 -25.77 21.81 -1.21
C GLU A 232 -26.50 20.81 -0.31
N ARG A 233 -26.75 19.59 -0.78
CA ARG A 233 -27.40 18.53 0.00
C ARG A 233 -26.55 18.09 1.19
N VAL A 234 -25.26 17.83 0.97
CA VAL A 234 -24.30 17.50 2.05
C VAL A 234 -24.27 18.60 3.10
N SER A 235 -24.29 19.87 2.66
CA SER A 235 -24.32 21.03 3.56
C SER A 235 -25.60 21.09 4.40
N VAL A 236 -26.76 20.67 3.85
CA VAL A 236 -28.02 20.54 4.59
C VAL A 236 -27.92 19.45 5.65
N PHE A 237 -27.38 18.26 5.31
CA PHE A 237 -27.20 17.15 6.25
C PHE A 237 -26.26 17.50 7.41
N LEU A 238 -25.19 18.26 7.13
CA LEU A 238 -24.23 18.72 8.15
C LEU A 238 -24.64 20.05 8.80
N GLY A 239 -25.81 20.59 8.45
CA GLY A 239 -26.32 21.86 8.95
C GLY A 239 -26.53 21.82 10.46
N GLY A 240 -25.67 22.54 11.20
CA GLY A 240 -25.67 22.57 12.67
C GLY A 240 -24.52 21.82 13.33
N ILE A 241 -23.66 21.17 12.55
CA ILE A 241 -22.42 20.56 13.03
C ILE A 241 -21.25 21.50 12.72
N THR A 242 -20.59 22.01 13.75
CA THR A 242 -19.45 22.94 13.60
C THR A 242 -18.19 22.26 13.07
N GLU A 243 -17.89 21.04 13.53
CA GLU A 243 -16.76 20.23 13.07
C GLU A 243 -17.19 18.77 12.87
N PRO A 244 -17.74 18.42 11.70
CA PRO A 244 -18.23 17.07 11.46
C PRO A 244 -17.07 16.07 11.37
N THR A 245 -17.26 14.92 12.01
CA THR A 245 -16.36 13.76 11.98
C THR A 245 -16.34 13.11 10.60
N VAL A 246 -15.33 12.28 10.32
CA VAL A 246 -15.23 11.52 9.07
C VAL A 246 -16.46 10.63 8.86
N LYS A 247 -16.96 10.02 9.94
CA LYS A 247 -18.16 9.18 9.90
C LYS A 247 -19.40 9.98 9.52
N GLU A 248 -19.64 11.12 10.15
CA GLU A 248 -20.78 11.99 9.85
C GLU A 248 -20.73 12.53 8.41
N LYS A 249 -19.54 12.88 7.90
CA LYS A 249 -19.40 13.30 6.51
C LYS A 249 -19.67 12.16 5.52
N LYS A 250 -19.23 10.93 5.82
CA LYS A 250 -19.51 9.74 5.01
C LYS A 250 -21.01 9.44 4.96
N GLU A 251 -21.69 9.55 6.11
CA GLU A 251 -23.14 9.36 6.22
C GLU A 251 -23.93 10.45 5.49
N ALA A 252 -23.50 11.71 5.57
CA ALA A 252 -24.11 12.81 4.83
C ALA A 252 -23.95 12.64 3.31
N LEU A 253 -22.78 12.21 2.85
CA LEU A 253 -22.52 11.93 1.43
C LEU A 253 -23.34 10.72 0.93
N ARG A 254 -23.40 9.62 1.70
CA ARG A 254 -24.27 8.47 1.37
C ARG A 254 -25.73 8.91 1.25
N SER A 255 -26.21 9.68 2.21
CA SER A 255 -27.60 10.17 2.22
C SER A 255 -27.89 11.09 1.03
N ALA A 256 -26.95 11.97 0.67
CA ALA A 256 -27.09 12.83 -0.50
C ALA A 256 -27.07 12.04 -1.82
N ALA A 257 -26.22 11.00 -1.93
CA ALA A 257 -26.13 10.15 -3.12
C ALA A 257 -27.39 9.28 -3.30
N LEU A 258 -27.96 8.76 -2.21
CA LEU A 258 -29.12 7.86 -2.23
C LEU A 258 -30.48 8.59 -2.13
N GLU A 259 -30.51 9.92 -2.19
CA GLU A 259 -31.76 10.69 -2.10
C GLU A 259 -32.69 10.45 -3.31
N SER A 260 -32.12 10.25 -4.51
CA SER A 260 -32.88 9.91 -5.72
C SER A 260 -31.97 9.35 -6.82
N ALA A 261 -32.55 8.69 -7.83
CA ALA A 261 -31.78 8.20 -8.99
C ALA A 261 -30.92 9.28 -9.67
N ASN A 262 -31.41 10.51 -9.79
CA ASN A 262 -30.65 11.60 -10.39
C ASN A 262 -29.44 11.99 -9.53
N SER A 263 -29.61 12.00 -8.21
CA SER A 263 -28.53 12.31 -7.26
C SER A 263 -27.47 11.23 -7.27
N PHE A 264 -27.89 9.97 -7.38
CA PHE A 264 -26.98 8.83 -7.52
C PHE A 264 -26.17 8.91 -8.81
N ALA A 265 -26.84 9.24 -9.93
CA ALA A 265 -26.17 9.41 -11.22
C ALA A 265 -25.16 10.58 -11.20
N GLU A 266 -25.53 11.73 -10.62
CA GLU A 266 -24.63 12.87 -10.43
C GLU A 266 -23.42 12.52 -9.55
N PHE A 267 -23.63 11.71 -8.51
CA PHE A 267 -22.56 11.24 -7.62
C PHE A 267 -21.62 10.30 -8.36
N LEU A 268 -22.17 9.31 -9.07
CA LEU A 268 -21.38 8.36 -9.84
C LEU A 268 -20.55 9.07 -10.92
N GLU A 269 -21.13 10.03 -11.64
CA GLU A 269 -20.42 10.82 -12.67
C GLU A 269 -19.29 11.67 -12.08
N ALA A 270 -19.47 12.27 -10.90
CA ALA A 270 -18.41 12.99 -10.21
C ALA A 270 -17.22 12.07 -9.84
N ILE A 271 -17.50 10.81 -9.47
CA ILE A 271 -16.46 9.81 -9.21
C ILE A 271 -15.77 9.36 -10.50
N LYS A 272 -16.52 9.09 -11.57
CA LYS A 272 -15.95 8.69 -12.86
C LYS A 272 -15.04 9.77 -13.42
N SER A 273 -15.50 11.02 -13.45
CA SER A 273 -14.73 12.16 -13.97
C SER A 273 -13.44 12.44 -13.18
N SER A 274 -13.44 12.22 -11.87
CA SER A 274 -12.23 12.35 -11.02
C SER A 274 -11.29 11.14 -11.07
N ALA A 275 -11.70 10.02 -11.67
CA ALA A 275 -10.90 8.80 -11.69
C ALA A 275 -9.67 8.86 -12.61
N THR A 276 -8.48 8.77 -12.02
CA THR A 276 -7.20 8.58 -12.74
C THR A 276 -6.54 7.26 -12.35
N GLY A 277 -5.91 6.57 -13.30
CA GLY A 277 -5.11 5.38 -13.00
C GLY A 277 -3.97 5.66 -12.03
N TYR A 278 -3.35 4.61 -11.49
CA TYR A 278 -2.12 4.73 -10.71
C TYR A 278 -1.09 5.54 -11.50
N ASP A 279 -0.52 6.58 -10.88
CA ASP A 279 0.58 7.34 -11.47
C ASP A 279 1.90 6.83 -10.88
N PRO A 280 2.75 6.15 -11.69
CA PRO A 280 4.10 5.76 -11.29
C PRO A 280 4.95 6.89 -10.73
N ASN A 281 4.67 8.15 -11.09
CA ASN A 281 5.44 9.31 -10.66
C ASN A 281 4.99 9.86 -9.29
N LEU A 282 3.82 9.44 -8.78
CA LEU A 282 3.33 9.83 -7.45
C LEU A 282 3.69 8.79 -6.37
N ASP A 283 3.99 7.56 -6.80
CA ASP A 283 4.41 6.37 -6.04
C ASP A 283 4.18 6.45 -4.51
N ALA A 284 2.91 6.51 -4.10
CA ALA A 284 2.51 6.72 -2.71
C ALA A 284 3.06 5.65 -1.75
N LEU A 285 3.35 4.45 -2.28
CA LEU A 285 3.79 3.26 -1.54
C LEU A 285 5.29 2.94 -1.71
N GLY A 286 6.01 3.67 -2.57
CA GLY A 286 7.43 3.44 -2.85
C GLY A 286 7.69 2.20 -3.73
N TYR A 287 6.69 1.67 -4.44
CA TYR A 287 6.78 0.48 -5.28
C TYR A 287 7.86 0.57 -6.38
N TYR A 288 8.01 1.72 -7.05
CA TYR A 288 9.06 1.93 -8.06
C TYR A 288 10.41 2.22 -7.41
N ALA A 289 10.45 2.88 -6.25
CA ALA A 289 11.66 3.00 -5.45
C ALA A 289 12.18 1.61 -5.00
N LEU A 290 11.28 0.72 -4.58
CA LEU A 290 11.55 -0.68 -4.26
C LEU A 290 12.01 -1.45 -5.50
N LYS A 291 11.31 -1.34 -6.65
CA LYS A 291 11.70 -1.95 -7.93
C LYS A 291 13.13 -1.56 -8.32
N ARG A 292 13.49 -0.28 -8.19
CA ARG A 292 14.85 0.22 -8.46
C ARG A 292 15.89 -0.40 -7.52
N ILE A 293 15.62 -0.41 -6.21
CA ILE A 293 16.51 -0.99 -5.19
C ILE A 293 16.71 -2.50 -5.40
N PHE A 294 15.64 -3.24 -5.73
CA PHE A 294 15.69 -4.69 -5.97
C PHE A 294 16.24 -5.06 -7.35
N SER A 295 16.31 -4.13 -8.29
CA SER A 295 16.93 -4.32 -9.61
C SER A 295 18.46 -4.13 -9.63
N GLU A 296 19.04 -3.63 -8.53
CA GLU A 296 20.49 -3.45 -8.38
C GLU A 296 21.17 -4.71 -7.81
N GLU A 297 22.41 -5.01 -8.23
CA GLU A 297 23.13 -6.20 -7.79
C GLU A 297 23.32 -6.25 -6.26
N LEU A 298 22.92 -7.37 -5.64
CA LEU A 298 23.01 -7.64 -4.20
C LEU A 298 24.41 -7.40 -3.59
N ASP A 299 25.48 -7.52 -4.41
CA ASP A 299 26.85 -7.28 -3.98
C ASP A 299 27.12 -5.82 -3.54
N ASN A 300 26.30 -4.85 -3.98
CA ASN A 300 26.38 -3.47 -3.51
C ASN A 300 25.91 -3.28 -2.05
N PHE A 301 25.11 -4.21 -1.52
CA PHE A 301 24.62 -4.18 -0.14
C PHE A 301 25.52 -4.96 0.84
N ARG A 302 26.57 -5.62 0.34
CA ARG A 302 27.59 -6.23 1.19
C ARG A 302 28.50 -5.14 1.76
N LEU A 303 28.34 -4.85 3.05
CA LEU A 303 29.24 -3.95 3.78
C LEU A 303 30.69 -4.45 3.65
N LYS A 304 31.62 -3.54 3.33
CA LYS A 304 33.03 -3.87 3.06
C LYS A 304 33.75 -4.49 4.26
N GLN A 305 33.25 -4.24 5.47
CA GLN A 305 33.68 -4.99 6.64
C GLN A 305 32.83 -6.25 6.75
N LYS A 306 33.48 -7.42 6.67
CA LYS A 306 32.95 -8.65 7.24
C LYS A 306 32.81 -8.42 8.74
N TYR A 307 31.71 -7.82 9.17
CA TYR A 307 31.27 -7.99 10.52
C TYR A 307 30.91 -9.47 10.63
N GLU A 308 31.84 -10.27 11.15
CA GLU A 308 31.41 -11.40 11.96
C GLU A 308 30.65 -10.76 13.11
N VAL A 309 29.36 -10.48 12.90
CA VAL A 309 28.45 -10.13 13.99
C VAL A 309 28.30 -11.42 14.77
N GLU A 310 29.33 -11.73 15.58
CA GLU A 310 29.16 -12.50 16.80
C GLU A 310 27.92 -11.95 17.49
N ALA A 311 27.17 -12.78 18.23
CA ALA A 311 25.94 -12.39 18.92
C ALA A 311 26.22 -11.36 20.04
N ASN A 312 26.64 -10.16 19.66
CA ASN A 312 27.07 -9.03 20.44
C ASN A 312 26.14 -7.86 20.08
N PRO A 313 25.34 -7.38 21.05
CA PRO A 313 24.43 -6.25 20.84
C PRO A 313 25.10 -4.97 20.31
N VAL A 314 26.38 -4.73 20.65
CA VAL A 314 27.12 -3.54 20.20
C VAL A 314 27.40 -3.60 18.69
N ASN A 315 27.88 -4.74 18.20
CA ASN A 315 28.13 -4.96 16.78
C ASN A 315 26.83 -4.94 15.98
N LEU A 316 25.76 -5.54 16.52
CA LEU A 316 24.43 -5.45 15.91
C LEU A 316 23.95 -3.99 15.84
N LYS A 317 24.17 -3.19 16.90
CA LYS A 317 23.80 -1.76 16.87
C LYS A 317 24.57 -1.03 15.79
N GLN A 318 25.88 -1.27 15.67
CA GLN A 318 26.71 -0.66 14.64
C GLN A 318 26.21 -0.99 13.23
N PHE A 319 25.86 -2.25 12.98
CA PHE A 319 25.24 -2.67 11.73
C PHE A 319 23.95 -1.90 11.44
N VAL A 320 23.04 -1.79 12.41
CA VAL A 320 21.76 -1.05 12.23
C VAL A 320 21.99 0.44 12.00
N LEU A 321 23.03 1.04 12.61
CA LEU A 321 23.39 2.42 12.34
C LEU A 321 23.89 2.61 10.91
N GLU A 322 24.65 1.66 10.36
CA GLU A 322 25.11 1.70 8.97
C GLU A 322 23.95 1.59 7.98
N THR A 323 22.95 0.72 8.24
CA THR A 323 21.76 0.64 7.39
C THR A 323 20.96 1.94 7.46
N LEU A 324 20.83 2.55 8.63
CA LEU A 324 20.16 3.84 8.79
C LEU A 324 20.92 4.99 8.11
N GLU A 325 22.25 4.96 8.12
CA GLU A 325 23.08 5.98 7.47
C GLU A 325 22.96 5.89 5.94
N GLN A 326 22.88 4.68 5.39
CA GLN A 326 22.56 4.49 3.97
C GLN A 326 21.18 5.06 3.63
N PHE A 327 20.18 4.83 4.49
CA PHE A 327 18.83 5.36 4.26
C PHE A 327 18.82 6.88 4.30
N LYS A 328 19.46 7.46 5.32
CA LYS A 328 19.67 8.90 5.46
C LYS A 328 20.34 9.49 4.22
N HIS A 329 21.40 8.86 3.72
CA HIS A 329 22.10 9.30 2.53
C HIS A 329 21.17 9.37 1.31
N HIS A 330 20.38 8.32 1.07
CA HIS A 330 19.45 8.30 -0.05
C HIS A 330 18.33 9.34 0.10
N VAL A 331 17.81 9.55 1.31
CA VAL A 331 16.81 10.60 1.58
C VAL A 331 17.39 11.99 1.34
N GLU A 332 18.52 12.32 1.96
CA GLU A 332 19.07 13.68 1.97
C GLU A 332 19.78 14.05 0.66
N ASN A 333 20.46 13.08 0.04
CA ASN A 333 21.36 13.30 -1.10
C ASN A 333 20.95 12.53 -2.36
N GLY A 334 20.23 11.42 -2.23
CA GLY A 334 19.80 10.54 -3.33
C GLY A 334 18.39 10.79 -3.86
N ASN A 335 17.78 11.94 -3.55
CA ASN A 335 16.41 12.32 -3.91
C ASN A 335 15.29 11.41 -3.39
N LEU A 336 15.57 10.46 -2.50
CA LEU A 336 14.53 9.62 -1.88
C LEU A 336 13.58 10.45 -0.99
N TRP A 337 13.94 11.69 -0.64
CA TRP A 337 12.99 12.63 -0.03
C TRP A 337 11.77 12.88 -0.93
N GLU A 338 11.87 12.83 -2.25
CA GLU A 338 10.74 13.05 -3.17
C GLU A 338 9.63 12.02 -2.90
N GLU A 339 10.01 10.77 -2.62
CA GLU A 339 9.11 9.68 -2.27
C GLU A 339 8.43 9.85 -0.91
N LEU A 340 8.88 10.79 -0.08
CA LEU A 340 8.29 11.10 1.22
C LEU A 340 7.31 12.28 1.16
N TRP A 341 7.05 12.84 -0.04
CA TRP A 341 6.12 13.94 -0.26
C TRP A 341 5.08 13.58 -1.33
N VAL A 342 3.90 14.18 -1.23
CA VAL A 342 2.83 14.10 -2.22
C VAL A 342 2.12 15.45 -2.27
N ASP A 343 1.96 16.04 -3.46
CA ASP A 343 1.31 17.34 -3.67
C ASP A 343 1.81 18.47 -2.74
N GLY A 344 3.12 18.53 -2.51
CA GLY A 344 3.75 19.52 -1.62
C GLY A 344 3.43 19.32 -0.13
N LYS A 345 2.88 18.16 0.26
CA LYS A 345 2.63 17.77 1.65
C LYS A 345 3.47 16.54 2.01
N PRO A 346 4.01 16.46 3.23
CA PRO A 346 4.67 15.26 3.71
C PRO A 346 3.72 14.05 3.76
N LYS A 347 4.18 12.89 3.29
CA LYS A 347 3.49 11.60 3.48
C LYS A 347 3.45 11.23 4.97
N LYS A 348 2.65 10.22 5.30
CA LYS A 348 2.57 9.68 6.66
C LYS A 348 3.89 9.01 7.04
N GLU A 349 4.17 8.94 8.35
CA GLU A 349 5.32 8.25 8.94
C GLU A 349 5.52 6.82 8.38
N ARG A 350 4.41 6.14 8.09
CA ARG A 350 4.39 4.80 7.49
C ARG A 350 5.15 4.69 6.17
N ALA A 351 5.18 5.73 5.35
CA ALA A 351 5.90 5.69 4.07
C ALA A 351 7.42 5.54 4.30
N ALA A 352 7.98 6.36 5.19
CA ALA A 352 9.41 6.27 5.54
C ALA A 352 9.76 4.92 6.20
N GLN A 353 8.87 4.40 7.04
CA GLN A 353 9.03 3.07 7.66
C GLN A 353 9.08 1.95 6.61
N LEU A 354 8.16 1.94 5.64
CA LEU A 354 8.11 0.91 4.60
C LEU A 354 9.35 0.94 3.70
N ILE A 355 9.78 2.13 3.28
CA ILE A 355 10.96 2.30 2.43
C ILE A 355 12.22 1.86 3.19
N TYR A 356 12.38 2.29 4.44
CA TYR A 356 13.51 1.86 5.27
C TYR A 356 13.49 0.35 5.50
N TYR A 357 12.33 -0.23 5.79
CA TYR A 357 12.18 -1.67 6.03
C TYR A 357 12.73 -2.49 4.88
N ALA A 358 12.34 -2.17 3.65
CA ALA A 358 12.79 -2.91 2.48
C ALA A 358 14.29 -2.80 2.26
N MET A 359 14.87 -1.61 2.48
CA MET A 359 16.31 -1.42 2.38
C MET A 359 17.05 -2.19 3.49
N ALA A 360 16.58 -2.08 4.73
CA ALA A 360 17.17 -2.76 5.89
C ALA A 360 17.06 -4.29 5.78
N ASP A 361 15.96 -4.80 5.24
CA ASP A 361 15.76 -6.23 4.98
C ASP A 361 16.83 -6.79 4.02
N CYS A 362 17.19 -6.05 2.97
CA CYS A 362 18.29 -6.42 2.07
C CYS A 362 19.64 -6.52 2.80
N PHE A 363 19.97 -5.53 3.62
CA PHE A 363 21.17 -5.55 4.45
C PHE A 363 21.15 -6.71 5.45
N CYS A 364 20.02 -6.94 6.11
CA CYS A 364 19.85 -8.00 7.10
C CYS A 364 20.06 -9.39 6.49
N LYS A 365 19.48 -9.64 5.32
CA LYS A 365 19.65 -10.90 4.56
C LYS A 365 21.10 -11.16 4.20
N ALA A 366 21.79 -10.14 3.69
CA ALA A 366 23.20 -10.27 3.31
C ALA A 366 24.14 -10.60 4.50
N ASN A 367 23.69 -10.35 5.74
CA ASN A 367 24.50 -10.47 6.96
C ASN A 367 23.91 -11.47 8.00
N ASP A 368 22.88 -12.25 7.62
CA ASP A 368 22.20 -13.23 8.48
C ASP A 368 21.65 -12.60 9.78
N ILE A 369 21.04 -11.43 9.69
CA ILE A 369 20.41 -10.71 10.80
C ILE A 369 18.89 -10.80 10.64
N ASP A 370 18.18 -11.02 11.74
CA ASP A 370 16.72 -11.00 11.76
C ASP A 370 16.22 -9.57 11.95
N ILE A 371 15.23 -9.16 11.17
CA ILE A 371 14.48 -7.91 11.35
C ILE A 371 12.98 -8.23 11.45
N SER A 372 12.35 -7.78 12.53
CA SER A 372 10.92 -7.97 12.77
C SER A 372 10.21 -6.60 12.76
N PRO A 373 9.41 -6.27 11.73
CA PRO A 373 8.57 -5.07 11.75
C PRO A 373 7.36 -5.25 12.68
N GLU A 374 6.88 -4.16 13.27
CA GLU A 374 5.67 -4.12 14.12
C GLU A 374 5.65 -5.15 15.27
N ALA A 375 6.82 -5.50 15.81
CA ALA A 375 6.94 -6.52 16.85
C ALA A 375 6.18 -6.11 18.12
N ASN A 376 5.10 -6.81 18.45
CA ASN A 376 4.32 -6.54 19.66
C ASN A 376 4.81 -7.41 20.83
N MET A 377 5.51 -6.80 21.78
CA MET A 377 6.06 -7.47 22.97
C MET A 377 5.39 -6.98 24.28
N GLY A 378 4.26 -6.27 24.16
CA GLY A 378 3.58 -5.56 25.25
C GLY A 378 3.84 -4.05 25.21
N GLY A 379 2.77 -3.23 25.33
CA GLY A 379 2.84 -1.76 25.25
C GLY A 379 2.55 -1.15 23.87
N GLY A 380 2.37 -1.98 22.83
CA GLY A 380 2.13 -1.58 21.43
C GLY A 380 3.16 -2.20 20.46
N PRO A 381 2.98 -2.07 19.14
CA PRO A 381 4.00 -2.48 18.16
C PRO A 381 5.16 -1.48 18.13
N ILE A 382 6.39 -1.97 18.11
CA ILE A 382 7.58 -1.17 17.76
C ILE A 382 7.83 -1.24 16.27
N ASP A 383 8.34 -0.17 15.66
CA ASP A 383 8.59 -0.13 14.22
C ASP A 383 9.53 -1.25 13.75
N PHE A 384 10.73 -1.38 14.33
CA PHE A 384 11.67 -2.45 13.98
C PHE A 384 12.41 -3.02 15.18
N LYS A 385 12.54 -4.35 15.19
CA LYS A 385 13.44 -5.08 16.09
C LYS A 385 14.43 -5.87 15.26
N PHE A 386 15.71 -5.58 15.44
CA PHE A 386 16.81 -6.33 14.86
C PHE A 386 17.32 -7.35 15.88
N SER A 387 17.65 -8.56 15.45
CA SER A 387 18.25 -9.57 16.33
C SER A 387 19.27 -10.48 15.63
N LYS A 388 20.28 -10.89 16.40
CA LYS A 388 21.25 -11.93 16.02
C LYS A 388 21.36 -12.92 17.17
N GLY A 389 20.51 -13.94 17.13
CA GLY A 389 20.31 -14.86 18.25
C GLY A 389 19.54 -14.21 19.42
N TYR A 390 19.61 -14.84 20.61
CA TYR A 390 18.79 -14.42 21.75
C TYR A 390 19.33 -13.18 22.48
N CYS A 391 20.66 -13.01 22.53
CA CYS A 391 21.26 -11.98 23.39
C CYS A 391 21.41 -10.62 22.68
N ALA A 392 21.63 -10.60 21.36
CA ALA A 392 21.78 -9.37 20.60
C ALA A 392 20.42 -8.91 20.04
N ARG A 393 19.91 -7.81 20.57
CA ARG A 393 18.65 -7.18 20.12
C ARG A 393 18.81 -5.67 20.08
N VAL A 394 18.44 -5.05 18.96
CA VAL A 394 18.45 -3.59 18.80
C VAL A 394 17.07 -3.16 18.34
N LEU A 395 16.55 -2.11 18.96
CA LEU A 395 15.24 -1.56 18.65
C LEU A 395 15.38 -0.26 17.85
N VAL A 396 14.58 -0.09 16.81
CA VAL A 396 14.49 1.17 16.06
C VAL A 396 13.04 1.65 16.11
N GLU A 397 12.86 2.89 16.53
CA GLU A 397 11.58 3.59 16.52
C GLU A 397 11.71 4.83 15.64
N MET A 398 10.84 4.96 14.65
CA MET A 398 10.79 6.10 13.75
C MET A 398 9.65 7.03 14.12
N LYS A 399 9.91 8.34 14.10
CA LYS A 399 8.88 9.36 14.25
C LYS A 399 9.02 10.46 13.22
N ARG A 400 7.90 10.93 12.70
CA ARG A 400 7.84 12.22 12.00
C ARG A 400 8.10 13.38 12.97
N SER A 401 8.80 14.42 12.52
CA SER A 401 9.16 15.62 13.31
C SER A 401 7.98 16.34 13.97
N SER A 402 6.82 16.41 13.32
CA SER A 402 5.57 16.97 13.90
C SER A 402 4.79 15.99 14.78
N GLY A 403 5.22 14.73 14.87
CA GLY A 403 4.60 13.71 15.71
C GLY A 403 4.90 13.88 17.19
N LYS A 404 4.60 12.83 17.95
CA LYS A 404 4.83 12.74 19.41
C LYS A 404 6.31 12.47 19.77
N VAL A 405 7.24 13.21 19.16
CA VAL A 405 8.71 13.00 19.22
C VAL A 405 9.24 12.91 20.67
N VAL A 406 8.90 13.89 21.52
CA VAL A 406 9.44 13.93 22.89
C VAL A 406 8.95 12.76 23.75
N SER A 407 7.65 12.45 23.70
CA SER A 407 7.10 11.32 24.44
C SER A 407 7.50 9.97 23.84
N GLY A 408 7.75 9.91 22.53
CA GLY A 408 8.24 8.71 21.87
C GLY A 408 9.63 8.34 22.40
N TYR A 409 10.54 9.30 22.43
CA TYR A 409 11.89 9.10 22.97
C TYR A 409 11.88 8.82 24.48
N LYS A 410 11.24 9.68 25.30
CA LYS A 410 11.30 9.57 26.78
C LYS A 410 10.48 8.41 27.37
N LYS A 411 9.51 7.85 26.63
CA LYS A 411 8.56 6.85 27.17
C LYS A 411 8.36 5.64 26.27
N GLN A 412 7.98 5.83 25.01
CA GLN A 412 7.61 4.68 24.15
C GLN A 412 8.80 3.75 23.92
N LEU A 413 9.95 4.29 23.51
CA LEU A 413 11.15 3.50 23.27
C LEU A 413 11.63 2.78 24.54
N GLU A 414 11.53 3.43 25.71
CA GLU A 414 11.88 2.81 27.00
C GLU A 414 10.94 1.66 27.37
N ILE A 415 9.64 1.78 27.11
CA ILE A 415 8.67 0.68 27.31
C ILE A 415 9.04 -0.51 26.42
N TYR A 416 9.38 -0.27 25.15
CA TYR A 416 9.74 -1.33 24.21
C TYR A 416 11.08 -2.00 24.54
N LYS A 417 12.09 -1.24 24.99
CA LYS A 417 13.37 -1.76 25.48
C LYS A 417 13.17 -2.70 26.67
N ASN A 418 12.37 -2.29 27.64
CA ASN A 418 12.01 -3.11 28.80
C ASN A 418 11.28 -4.41 28.38
N ALA A 419 10.29 -4.31 27.48
CA ALA A 419 9.54 -5.45 26.98
C ALA A 419 10.43 -6.45 26.20
N SER A 420 11.40 -5.94 25.45
CA SER A 420 12.32 -6.74 24.62
C SER A 420 13.59 -7.21 25.37
N LYS A 421 13.74 -6.82 26.64
CA LYS A 421 14.92 -7.08 27.48
C LYS A 421 16.22 -6.67 26.77
N THR A 422 16.26 -5.43 26.29
CA THR A 422 17.46 -4.83 25.67
C THR A 422 17.61 -3.37 26.08
N GLU A 423 18.85 -2.91 26.19
CA GLU A 423 19.19 -1.49 26.43
C GLU A 423 19.51 -0.74 25.13
N PHE A 424 19.63 -1.46 24.01
CA PHE A 424 20.04 -0.92 22.73
C PHE A 424 18.84 -0.44 21.92
N GLY A 425 18.71 0.89 21.79
CA GLY A 425 17.67 1.53 21.00
C GLY A 425 18.23 2.66 20.14
N ILE A 426 17.65 2.85 18.97
CA ILE A 426 17.93 3.96 18.06
C ILE A 426 16.60 4.66 17.76
N TYR A 427 16.56 5.96 18.00
CA TYR A 427 15.38 6.79 17.80
C TYR A 427 15.58 7.67 16.56
N VAL A 428 14.80 7.42 15.52
CA VAL A 428 14.95 8.08 14.22
C VAL A 428 13.86 9.13 14.06
N VAL A 429 14.25 10.35 13.73
CA VAL A 429 13.33 11.45 13.46
C VAL A 429 13.43 11.85 12.00
N ILE A 430 12.34 11.72 11.25
CA ILE A 430 12.25 12.21 9.87
C ILE A 430 11.78 13.67 9.91
N ASP A 431 12.68 14.60 9.59
CA ASP A 431 12.45 16.05 9.58
C ASP A 431 11.88 16.50 8.23
N TYR A 432 10.63 16.96 8.24
CA TYR A 432 9.96 17.52 7.07
C TYR A 432 9.98 19.07 7.07
N GLY A 433 10.73 19.68 7.98
CA GLY A 433 10.81 21.14 8.14
C GLY A 433 9.66 21.74 8.95
N ASP A 434 8.83 20.91 9.58
CA ASP A 434 7.59 21.33 10.26
C ASP A 434 7.77 21.60 11.76
N ASN A 435 8.72 20.97 12.47
CA ASN A 435 8.94 21.21 13.91
C ASN A 435 10.34 20.83 14.42
N LYS A 436 11.22 21.84 14.60
CA LYS A 436 12.59 21.65 15.12
C LYS A 436 12.74 21.79 16.64
N SER A 437 11.69 22.25 17.34
CA SER A 437 11.77 22.53 18.78
C SER A 437 11.92 21.27 19.63
N SER A 438 11.36 20.15 19.17
CA SER A 438 11.45 18.83 19.81
C SER A 438 12.86 18.25 19.78
N PHE A 439 13.68 18.61 18.79
CA PHE A 439 15.02 18.03 18.59
C PHE A 439 15.97 18.42 19.72
N LYS A 440 15.91 19.68 20.16
CA LYS A 440 16.69 20.13 21.32
C LYS A 440 16.30 19.37 22.58
N ILE A 441 14.99 19.18 22.81
CA ILE A 441 14.47 18.52 24.01
C ILE A 441 14.93 17.06 24.11
N ILE A 442 14.91 16.31 23.01
CA ILE A 442 15.37 14.91 23.02
C ILE A 442 16.90 14.80 23.13
N ARG A 443 17.66 15.77 22.57
CA ARG A 443 19.11 15.86 22.73
C ARG A 443 19.50 16.18 24.17
N ASP A 444 18.87 17.16 24.79
CA ASP A 444 19.09 17.53 26.19
C ASP A 444 18.76 16.34 27.10
N ALA A 445 17.64 15.65 26.85
CA ALA A 445 17.27 14.44 27.59
C ALA A 445 18.29 13.30 27.44
N ARG A 446 18.87 13.11 26.25
CA ARG A 446 19.96 12.15 26.03
C ARG A 446 21.21 12.53 26.81
N ALA A 447 21.60 13.81 26.78
CA ALA A 447 22.77 14.31 27.49
C ALA A 447 22.65 14.18 29.02
N GLU A 448 21.45 14.38 29.56
CA GLU A 448 21.14 14.15 30.99
C GLU A 448 21.37 12.69 31.38
N LEU A 449 20.88 11.73 30.60
CA LEU A 449 21.08 10.29 30.84
C LEU A 449 22.57 9.91 30.81
N ILE A 450 23.30 10.39 29.79
CA ILE A 450 24.74 10.14 29.66
C ILE A 450 25.52 10.71 30.84
N SER A 451 25.21 11.95 31.25
CA SER A 451 25.86 12.61 32.40
C SER A 451 25.58 11.89 33.72
N ALA A 452 24.46 11.18 33.82
CA ALA A 452 24.10 10.35 34.96
C ALA A 452 24.71 8.93 34.90
N GLY A 453 25.41 8.57 33.83
CA GLY A 453 25.94 7.22 33.61
C GLY A 453 24.85 6.19 33.28
N GLU A 454 23.67 6.65 32.85
CA GLU A 454 22.55 5.78 32.46
C GLU A 454 22.61 5.44 30.97
N PRO A 455 22.14 4.24 30.55
CA PRO A 455 22.04 3.88 29.14
C PRO A 455 21.14 4.85 28.37
N ALA A 456 21.67 5.48 27.33
CA ALA A 456 20.93 6.41 26.48
C ALA A 456 20.80 5.85 25.06
N SER A 457 19.59 5.88 24.51
CA SER A 457 19.33 5.49 23.13
C SER A 457 19.97 6.49 22.15
N ASP A 458 20.43 6.01 21.00
CA ASP A 458 20.98 6.89 19.97
C ASP A 458 19.86 7.67 19.27
N ILE A 459 20.17 8.88 18.78
CA ILE A 459 19.19 9.72 18.08
C ILE A 459 19.72 10.04 16.69
N LEU A 460 18.95 9.66 15.67
CA LEU A 460 19.22 9.97 14.27
C LEU A 460 18.17 10.95 13.75
N VAL A 461 18.60 12.02 13.08
CA VAL A 461 17.69 12.94 12.37
C VAL A 461 17.97 12.84 10.87
N ILE A 462 16.93 12.60 10.08
CA ILE A 462 16.98 12.49 8.62
C ILE A 462 16.17 13.64 8.03
N ASP A 463 16.84 14.51 7.29
CA ASP A 463 16.24 15.68 6.64
C ASP A 463 15.55 15.30 5.33
N ALA A 464 14.24 15.13 5.42
CA ALA A 464 13.36 14.85 4.28
C ALA A 464 12.78 16.15 3.67
N THR A 465 13.31 17.34 3.95
CA THR A 465 12.77 18.58 3.34
C THR A 465 12.98 18.61 1.82
N PRO A 466 12.07 19.26 1.06
CA PRO A 466 12.22 19.38 -0.38
C PRO A 466 13.51 20.10 -0.76
N LYS A 467 14.25 19.51 -1.72
CA LYS A 467 15.53 20.03 -2.16
C LYS A 467 15.41 20.66 -3.54
N ASP A 468 16.05 21.80 -3.72
CA ASP A 468 16.23 22.38 -5.05
C ASP A 468 17.10 21.48 -5.94
N SER A 469 16.82 21.48 -7.25
CA SER A 469 17.63 20.80 -8.25
C SER A 469 19.09 21.27 -8.21
N ALA A 470 20.04 20.41 -8.57
CA ALA A 470 21.48 20.72 -8.57
C ALA A 470 21.84 22.00 -9.37
N SER A 471 21.09 22.31 -10.43
CA SER A 471 21.28 23.52 -11.25
C SER A 471 20.87 24.83 -10.56
N LYS A 472 20.07 24.76 -9.48
CA LYS A 472 19.54 25.90 -8.72
C LYS A 472 20.10 25.99 -7.30
N ARG A 473 20.74 24.93 -6.77
CA ARG A 473 21.36 24.94 -5.43
C ARG A 473 22.48 25.97 -5.39
N LYS A 474 22.30 27.02 -4.58
CA LYS A 474 23.33 28.05 -4.34
C LYS A 474 24.41 27.60 -3.35
N TYR A 475 24.11 26.61 -2.51
CA TYR A 475 25.01 26.04 -1.51
C TYR A 475 24.69 24.55 -1.31
N VAL A 476 25.71 23.75 -0.99
CA VAL A 476 25.50 22.42 -0.39
C VAL A 476 24.95 22.68 1.00
N THR A 477 23.72 22.25 1.29
CA THR A 477 23.20 22.27 2.67
C THR A 477 24.20 21.53 3.54
N GLU A 478 24.78 22.21 4.53
CA GLU A 478 25.55 21.53 5.57
C GLU A 478 24.66 20.42 6.13
N THR A 479 25.08 19.16 5.94
CA THR A 479 24.58 18.04 6.71
C THR A 479 24.64 18.46 8.17
N ILE A 480 23.48 18.58 8.82
CA ILE A 480 23.44 18.82 10.27
C ILE A 480 24.30 17.71 10.89
N PRO A 481 25.42 18.04 11.56
CA PRO A 481 26.31 17.02 12.08
C PRO A 481 25.51 16.09 13.00
N LEU A 482 25.65 14.80 12.71
CA LEU A 482 25.13 13.69 13.47
C LEU A 482 25.81 13.67 14.84
N ASN A 483 25.04 13.48 15.91
CA ASN A 483 25.66 12.98 17.13
C ASN A 483 25.78 11.46 16.99
N PHE A 484 26.85 11.01 16.32
CA PHE A 484 27.37 9.67 16.50
C PHE A 484 28.52 9.74 17.50
N GLY A 485 28.41 8.99 18.60
CA GLY A 485 29.48 8.65 19.56
C GLY A 485 30.38 9.80 20.00
N ASP A 486 30.23 10.28 21.23
CA ASP A 486 31.23 11.18 21.84
C ASP A 486 32.61 10.48 21.81
N GLU A 487 33.48 10.89 20.88
CA GLU A 487 34.81 10.29 20.63
C GLU A 487 34.86 8.81 20.20
#